data_AF-A0AAW0JZR5-F1
#
_entry.id   AF-A0AAW0JZR5-F1
#
_cell.length_a   1.000
_cell.length_b   1.000
_cell.length_c   1.000
_cell.angle_alpha   90.00
_cell.angle_beta   90.00
_cell.angle_gamma   90.00
#
_symmetry.space_group_name_H-M   'P 1'
#
loop_
_entity.id
_entity.type
_entity.pdbx_description
1 polymer ?
#
loop_
_entity_poly.entity_id
_entity_poly.type
_entity_poly.pdbx_seq_one_letter_code
_entity_poly.pdbx_strand_id
1 'polypeptide(L)'
;MMLVASKIFILSIEQVMGRVRSTRIGPWNSRIFIGIPGMNSVYLYGFSFVDEQDGNFYLTSDFANKTILSIFALNSQGNIVQKDWYNGSGDTGWSAFQTECDVYGKCGAFGTCNPKNSPICSCFQGFEPNNTEEWNRGNWTSGCVRRTPLQCERVNKGVEEGKNDGFLKLNMMKVPDIAVWSSAFENNCREQCLENCSCIAYAYDIGIGCMSWTNKLIDTQQFSSSGVDLYIRVAYSELGKVGDVKKIITITVITGTIFLSICSYLLCRWMAKQKGNIPT
;
A
#
# COMPACT_ATOMS: atom_id res chain seq x y z
N MET A 1 -29.54 29.21 -11.25
CA MET A 1 -28.91 28.16 -10.42
C MET A 1 -28.37 27.11 -11.36
N MET A 2 -27.09 27.23 -11.75
CA MET A 2 -26.48 26.37 -12.77
C MET A 2 -25.78 25.22 -12.04
N LEU A 3 -26.41 24.05 -12.02
CA LEU A 3 -25.79 22.81 -11.53
C LEU A 3 -24.71 22.41 -12.53
N VAL A 4 -23.46 22.83 -12.30
CA VAL A 4 -22.32 22.31 -13.04
C VAL A 4 -21.99 20.94 -12.45
N ALA A 5 -22.68 19.91 -12.90
CA ALA A 5 -22.24 18.54 -12.70
C ALA A 5 -21.03 18.32 -13.61
N SER A 6 -19.82 18.39 -13.04
CA SER A 6 -18.60 18.02 -13.76
C SER A 6 -18.62 16.51 -14.02
N LYS A 7 -18.90 16.10 -15.26
CA LYS A 7 -18.72 14.70 -15.71
C LYS A 7 -17.28 14.52 -16.16
N ILE A 8 -16.55 13.61 -15.52
CA ILE A 8 -15.24 13.18 -15.99
C ILE A 8 -15.44 11.86 -16.71
N PHE A 9 -15.21 11.84 -18.02
CA PHE A 9 -15.18 10.60 -18.78
C PHE A 9 -13.91 9.83 -18.42
N ILE A 10 -14.09 8.66 -17.80
CA ILE A 10 -13.00 7.72 -17.57
C ILE A 10 -13.00 6.77 -18.77
N LEU A 11 -12.26 7.14 -19.82
CA LEU A 11 -12.03 6.25 -20.95
C LEU A 11 -11.11 5.12 -20.51
N SER A 12 -11.72 3.99 -20.11
CA SER A 12 -11.09 2.77 -19.62
C SER A 12 -10.25 2.92 -18.34
N ILE A 13 -10.25 1.86 -17.53
CA ILE A 13 -9.47 1.71 -16.28
C ILE A 13 -7.94 1.63 -16.56
N GLU A 14 -7.51 1.95 -17.78
CA GLU A 14 -6.13 1.89 -18.26
C GLU A 14 -5.78 3.21 -18.95
N GLN A 15 -4.98 4.06 -18.32
CA GLN A 15 -4.45 5.24 -18.99
C GLN A 15 -3.46 4.80 -20.08
N VAL A 16 -3.91 4.73 -21.33
CA VAL A 16 -3.11 4.42 -22.51
C VAL A 16 -2.54 5.71 -23.10
N MET A 17 -1.33 6.09 -22.66
CA MET A 17 -0.43 6.92 -23.47
C MET A 17 0.54 5.99 -24.19
N GLY A 18 0.15 5.51 -25.37
CA GLY A 18 0.84 4.42 -26.04
C GLY A 18 0.65 3.09 -25.29
N ARG A 19 1.10 1.99 -25.87
CA ARG A 19 0.82 0.59 -25.46
C ARG A 19 1.27 0.20 -24.03
N VAL A 20 1.68 1.14 -23.19
CA VAL A 20 2.27 0.97 -21.86
C VAL A 20 1.34 1.60 -20.82
N ARG A 21 0.95 0.80 -19.82
CA ARG A 21 0.13 1.27 -18.69
C ARG A 21 0.99 2.19 -17.83
N SER A 22 0.63 3.49 -17.75
CA SER A 22 1.44 4.48 -17.01
C SER A 22 1.12 4.51 -15.52
N THR A 23 -0.17 4.42 -15.17
CA THR A 23 -0.62 4.47 -13.77
C THR A 23 -1.92 3.70 -13.57
N ARG A 24 -2.23 3.33 -12.31
CA ARG A 24 -3.50 2.73 -11.89
C ARG A 24 -4.04 3.39 -10.61
N ILE A 25 -5.31 3.80 -10.67
CA ILE A 25 -6.06 4.43 -9.55
C ILE A 25 -6.66 3.43 -8.56
N GLY A 26 -6.71 2.15 -8.91
CA GLY A 26 -7.23 1.08 -8.06
C GLY A 26 -8.76 0.93 -8.14
N PRO A 27 -9.33 0.00 -7.37
CA PRO A 27 -10.76 -0.29 -7.40
C PRO A 27 -11.60 0.74 -6.64
N TRP A 28 -12.87 0.84 -7.02
CA TRP A 28 -13.87 1.73 -6.43
C TRP A 28 -14.60 1.06 -5.28
N ASN A 29 -14.60 1.67 -4.08
CA ASN A 29 -15.26 1.12 -2.89
C ASN A 29 -16.63 1.73 -2.57
N SER A 30 -17.38 2.13 -3.59
CA SER A 30 -18.65 2.87 -3.44
C SER A 30 -18.52 4.30 -2.91
N ARG A 31 -17.31 4.76 -2.58
CA ARG A 31 -17.06 6.12 -2.06
C ARG A 31 -15.86 6.79 -2.71
N ILE A 32 -14.75 6.06 -2.83
CA ILE A 32 -13.49 6.53 -3.38
C ILE A 32 -12.80 5.42 -4.16
N PHE A 33 -11.83 5.80 -4.99
CA PHE A 33 -10.84 4.86 -5.52
C PHE A 33 -9.76 4.62 -4.46
N ILE A 34 -9.60 3.39 -4.01
CA ILE A 34 -8.72 3.09 -2.86
C ILE A 34 -7.23 3.22 -3.18
N GLY A 35 -6.86 3.25 -4.46
CA GLY A 35 -5.47 3.49 -4.90
C GLY A 35 -5.15 4.98 -5.00
N ILE A 36 -6.06 5.86 -4.60
CA ILE A 36 -5.89 7.31 -4.60
C ILE A 36 -5.90 7.83 -3.15
N PRO A 37 -4.74 8.04 -2.51
CA PRO A 37 -4.69 8.34 -1.09
C PRO A 37 -5.29 9.71 -0.71
N GLY A 38 -5.35 10.66 -1.66
CA GLY A 38 -5.92 11.99 -1.44
C GLY A 38 -7.41 12.13 -1.79
N MET A 39 -8.05 11.06 -2.28
CA MET A 39 -9.48 11.10 -2.59
C MET A 39 -10.29 10.99 -1.29
N ASN A 40 -11.04 12.03 -0.95
CA ASN A 40 -11.84 12.09 0.27
C ASN A 40 -13.35 12.09 -0.07
N SER A 41 -14.15 11.30 0.65
CA SER A 41 -15.61 11.24 0.49
C SER A 41 -16.38 11.88 1.65
N VAL A 42 -15.79 12.88 2.34
CA VAL A 42 -16.45 13.56 3.47
C VAL A 42 -17.69 14.32 2.98
N TYR A 43 -18.65 14.62 3.86
CA TYR A 43 -19.95 15.29 3.60
C TYR A 43 -19.94 16.46 2.58
N LEU A 44 -18.82 17.14 2.37
CA LEU A 44 -18.67 18.25 1.43
C LEU A 44 -18.22 17.85 0.02
N TYR A 45 -17.81 16.59 -0.19
CA TYR A 45 -17.12 16.05 -1.37
C TYR A 45 -17.74 14.68 -1.74
N GLY A 46 -18.89 14.69 -2.39
CA GLY A 46 -19.55 13.46 -2.82
C GLY A 46 -19.07 13.02 -4.21
N PHE A 47 -18.36 11.90 -4.30
CA PHE A 47 -18.03 11.28 -5.58
C PHE A 47 -19.03 10.17 -5.90
N SER A 48 -19.41 10.03 -7.16
CA SER A 48 -20.19 8.89 -7.64
C SER A 48 -19.58 8.36 -8.93
N PHE A 49 -19.31 7.06 -8.94
CA PHE A 49 -18.86 6.36 -10.13
C PHE A 49 -20.06 5.70 -10.80
N VAL A 50 -20.24 5.96 -12.09
CA VAL A 50 -21.32 5.40 -12.88
C VAL A 50 -20.77 4.61 -14.05
N ASP A 51 -21.31 3.41 -14.20
CA ASP A 51 -21.11 2.52 -15.34
C ASP A 51 -22.42 2.49 -16.14
N GLU A 52 -22.37 2.98 -17.39
CA GLU A 52 -23.54 3.03 -18.28
C GLU A 52 -23.79 1.69 -18.99
N GLN A 53 -22.99 0.65 -18.72
CA GLN A 53 -23.09 -0.71 -19.29
C GLN A 53 -22.93 -0.78 -20.83
N ASP A 54 -22.62 0.33 -21.47
CA ASP A 54 -22.30 0.46 -22.90
C ASP A 54 -20.79 0.63 -23.14
N GLY A 55 -19.98 0.48 -22.08
CA GLY A 55 -18.54 0.69 -22.08
C GLY A 55 -18.12 2.11 -21.66
N ASN A 56 -19.08 3.01 -21.38
CA ASN A 56 -18.81 4.33 -20.85
C ASN A 56 -18.84 4.35 -19.32
N PHE A 57 -17.80 4.95 -18.75
CA PHE A 57 -17.67 5.15 -17.31
C PHE A 57 -17.48 6.63 -17.03
N TYR A 58 -18.17 7.16 -16.03
CA TYR A 58 -17.96 8.53 -15.60
C TYR A 58 -17.91 8.66 -14.08
N LEU A 59 -17.01 9.54 -13.64
CA LEU A 59 -16.97 10.01 -12.26
C LEU A 59 -17.70 11.34 -12.20
N THR A 60 -18.70 11.44 -11.34
CA THR A 60 -19.33 12.71 -10.98
C THR A 60 -18.89 13.12 -9.59
N SER A 61 -18.91 14.42 -9.36
CA SER A 61 -18.61 15.03 -8.07
C SER A 61 -19.67 16.06 -7.74
N ASP A 62 -20.25 15.96 -6.54
CA ASP A 62 -21.14 16.97 -5.97
C ASP A 62 -20.50 17.59 -4.72
N PHE A 63 -20.13 18.86 -4.84
CA PHE A 63 -19.53 19.62 -3.75
C PHE A 63 -20.62 20.43 -3.04
N ALA A 64 -20.62 20.37 -1.71
CA ALA A 64 -21.60 21.10 -0.89
C ALA A 64 -21.38 22.62 -0.98
N ASN A 65 -20.13 23.07 -1.08
CA ASN A 65 -19.83 24.48 -1.27
C ASN A 65 -19.91 24.86 -2.76
N LYS A 66 -21.04 25.43 -3.18
CA LYS A 66 -21.28 25.87 -4.56
C LYS A 66 -20.48 27.12 -4.97
N THR A 67 -19.76 27.76 -4.06
CA THR A 67 -18.91 28.92 -4.38
C THR A 67 -17.56 28.52 -4.97
N ILE A 68 -17.16 27.25 -4.81
CA ILE A 68 -15.92 26.70 -5.36
C ILE A 68 -16.28 25.90 -6.61
N LEU A 69 -15.75 26.31 -7.76
CA LEU A 69 -15.83 25.52 -8.98
C LEU A 69 -14.64 24.56 -9.03
N SER A 70 -14.91 23.26 -8.91
CA SER A 70 -13.89 22.23 -9.02
C SER A 70 -13.95 21.53 -10.38
N ILE A 71 -12.81 21.50 -11.06
CA ILE A 71 -12.65 20.86 -12.36
C ILE A 71 -11.53 19.84 -12.27
N PHE A 72 -11.83 18.60 -12.64
CA PHE A 72 -10.82 17.58 -12.85
C PHE A 72 -10.41 17.57 -14.31
N ALA A 73 -9.12 17.69 -14.57
CA ALA A 73 -8.57 17.71 -15.92
C ALA A 73 -7.29 16.87 -15.99
N LEU A 74 -6.94 16.41 -17.18
CA LEU A 74 -5.62 15.86 -17.45
C LEU A 74 -4.65 17.02 -17.70
N ASN A 75 -3.51 17.00 -17.03
CA ASN A 75 -2.42 17.91 -17.35
C ASN A 75 -1.63 17.40 -18.58
N SER A 76 -0.64 18.17 -19.04
CA SER A 76 0.21 17.80 -20.19
C SER A 76 1.02 16.51 -20.01
N GLN A 77 1.09 15.99 -18.79
CA GLN A 77 1.77 14.73 -18.45
C GLN A 77 0.81 13.54 -18.33
N GLY A 78 -0.49 13.75 -18.56
CA GLY A 78 -1.52 12.71 -18.40
C GLY A 78 -1.93 12.44 -16.95
N ASN A 79 -1.52 13.29 -16.01
CA ASN A 79 -1.95 13.18 -14.62
C ASN A 79 -3.32 13.84 -14.43
N ILE A 80 -4.21 13.17 -13.69
CA ILE A 80 -5.50 13.74 -13.30
C ILE A 80 -5.23 14.76 -12.18
N VAL A 81 -5.61 16.00 -12.42
CA VAL A 81 -5.49 17.11 -11.46
C VAL A 81 -6.85 17.72 -11.21
N GLN A 82 -7.11 18.05 -9.95
CA GLN A 82 -8.25 18.84 -9.51
C GLN A 82 -7.81 20.31 -9.41
N LYS A 83 -8.48 21.18 -10.14
CA LYS A 83 -8.33 22.63 -10.09
C LYS A 83 -9.55 23.21 -9.40
N ASP A 84 -9.32 23.90 -8.30
CA ASP A 84 -10.35 24.55 -7.53
C ASP A 84 -10.27 26.05 -7.78
N TRP A 85 -11.37 26.61 -8.27
CA TRP A 85 -11.49 28.04 -8.55
C TRP A 85 -12.32 28.70 -7.46
N TYR A 86 -11.71 29.67 -6.79
CA TYR A 86 -12.37 30.52 -5.81
C TYR A 86 -12.09 31.98 -6.14
N ASN A 87 -13.16 32.77 -6.31
CA ASN A 87 -13.08 34.22 -6.52
C ASN A 87 -12.10 34.66 -7.65
N GLY A 88 -12.02 33.90 -8.74
CA GLY A 88 -11.18 34.20 -9.90
C GLY A 88 -9.72 33.75 -9.80
N SER A 89 -9.25 33.31 -8.63
CA SER A 89 -7.99 32.60 -8.46
C SER A 89 -8.21 31.09 -8.53
N GLY A 90 -7.48 30.42 -9.42
CA GLY A 90 -7.49 28.96 -9.55
C GLY A 90 -6.26 28.36 -8.90
N ASP A 91 -6.47 27.58 -7.83
CA ASP A 91 -5.41 26.81 -7.19
C ASP A 91 -5.51 25.32 -7.57
N THR A 92 -4.36 24.64 -7.58
CA THR A 92 -4.35 23.19 -7.75
C THR A 92 -4.65 22.55 -6.40
N GLY A 93 -5.88 22.05 -6.24
CA GLY A 93 -6.32 21.44 -4.99
C GLY A 93 -5.68 20.07 -4.78
N TRP A 94 -5.64 19.24 -5.82
CA TRP A 94 -5.25 17.84 -5.70
C TRP A 94 -4.72 17.23 -7.01
N SER A 95 -3.83 16.23 -6.94
CA SER A 95 -3.32 15.44 -8.08
C SER A 95 -3.36 13.96 -7.75
N ALA A 96 -3.78 13.14 -8.71
CA ALA A 96 -3.84 11.69 -8.60
C ALA A 96 -2.48 11.05 -8.32
N PHE A 97 -1.45 11.59 -8.96
CA PHE A 97 -0.10 11.00 -8.96
C PHE A 97 0.89 12.08 -8.54
N GLN A 98 1.70 11.74 -7.54
CA GLN A 98 2.55 12.67 -6.80
C GLN A 98 3.99 12.18 -6.63
N THR A 99 4.21 10.87 -6.78
CA THR A 99 5.47 10.21 -6.42
C THR A 99 5.89 9.21 -7.48
N GLU A 100 7.17 8.81 -7.46
CA GLU A 100 7.64 7.73 -8.34
C GLU A 100 6.94 6.39 -8.11
N CYS A 101 6.31 6.19 -6.95
CA CYS A 101 5.52 4.99 -6.65
C CYS A 101 4.20 4.91 -7.41
N ASP A 102 3.74 6.03 -7.97
CA ASP A 102 2.52 6.06 -8.78
C ASP A 102 2.78 5.50 -10.19
N VAL A 103 4.05 5.39 -10.62
CA VAL A 103 4.40 4.72 -11.88
C VAL A 103 4.03 3.24 -11.77
N TYR A 104 3.21 2.79 -12.71
CA TYR A 104 2.72 1.41 -12.72
C TYR A 104 3.87 0.41 -12.67
N GLY A 105 3.81 -0.49 -11.67
CA GLY A 105 4.78 -1.57 -11.54
C GLY A 105 6.21 -1.12 -11.18
N LYS A 106 6.39 0.08 -10.59
CA LYS A 106 7.69 0.66 -10.22
C LYS A 106 8.66 -0.31 -9.53
N CYS A 107 8.15 -1.18 -8.64
CA CYS A 107 8.95 -2.12 -7.85
C CYS A 107 8.93 -3.57 -8.36
N GLY A 108 8.40 -3.80 -9.56
CA GLY A 108 8.28 -5.15 -10.15
C GLY A 108 7.30 -6.06 -9.41
N ALA A 109 7.31 -7.35 -9.78
CA ALA A 109 6.46 -8.36 -9.16
C ALA A 109 6.90 -8.66 -7.72
N PHE A 110 5.93 -8.84 -6.82
CA PHE A 110 6.14 -9.15 -5.40
C PHE A 110 6.99 -8.11 -4.63
N GLY A 111 7.13 -6.91 -5.20
CA GLY A 111 7.70 -5.74 -4.57
C GLY A 111 6.63 -4.75 -4.13
N THR A 112 6.94 -3.95 -3.12
CA THR A 112 6.11 -2.83 -2.65
C THR A 112 6.89 -1.53 -2.72
N CYS A 113 6.19 -0.46 -3.12
CA CYS A 113 6.73 0.89 -3.12
C CYS A 113 6.33 1.65 -1.86
N ASN A 114 7.25 2.40 -1.27
CA ASN A 114 6.96 3.39 -0.24
C ASN A 114 7.87 4.62 -0.48
N PRO A 115 7.31 5.77 -0.85
CA PRO A 115 8.09 6.95 -1.21
C PRO A 115 8.85 7.57 -0.02
N LYS A 116 8.56 7.14 1.22
CA LYS A 116 9.26 7.58 2.44
C LYS A 116 10.47 6.71 2.77
N ASN A 117 10.64 5.58 2.11
CA ASN A 117 11.76 4.67 2.35
C ASN A 117 12.94 4.99 1.42
N SER A 118 14.14 4.60 1.85
CA SER A 118 15.34 4.60 1.01
C SER A 118 16.02 3.22 1.14
N PRO A 119 15.98 2.36 0.11
CA PRO A 119 15.35 2.56 -1.20
C PRO A 119 13.80 2.58 -1.13
N ILE A 120 13.15 3.20 -2.14
CA ILE A 120 11.68 3.28 -2.21
C ILE A 120 11.00 1.92 -2.44
N CYS A 121 11.72 0.96 -3.01
CA CYS A 121 11.22 -0.38 -3.29
C CYS A 121 11.81 -1.40 -2.30
N SER A 122 10.95 -2.26 -1.79
CA SER A 122 11.33 -3.42 -0.98
C SER A 122 10.55 -4.67 -1.42
N CYS A 123 11.13 -5.85 -1.24
CA CYS A 123 10.39 -7.09 -1.40
C CYS A 123 9.40 -7.26 -0.24
N PHE A 124 8.27 -7.91 -0.51
CA PHE A 124 7.41 -8.37 0.57
C PHE A 124 8.19 -9.27 1.54
N GLN A 125 7.80 -9.27 2.81
CA GLN A 125 8.39 -10.19 3.76
C GLN A 125 8.13 -11.65 3.32
N GLY A 126 9.17 -12.49 3.42
CA GLY A 126 9.15 -13.86 2.88
C GLY A 126 9.57 -13.95 1.39
N PHE A 127 9.95 -12.81 0.80
CA PHE A 127 10.46 -12.71 -0.57
C PHE A 127 11.85 -12.07 -0.58
N GLU A 128 12.59 -12.28 -1.66
CA GLU A 128 13.92 -11.72 -1.90
C GLU A 128 14.07 -11.26 -3.35
N PRO A 129 15.01 -10.34 -3.64
CA PRO A 129 15.22 -9.87 -5.01
C PRO A 129 15.51 -11.03 -5.95
N ASN A 130 14.85 -11.05 -7.10
CA ASN A 130 15.14 -12.05 -8.13
C ASN A 130 16.57 -11.89 -8.70
N ASN A 131 17.02 -10.64 -8.81
CA ASN A 131 18.39 -10.28 -9.16
C ASN A 131 18.92 -9.25 -8.16
N THR A 132 19.78 -9.71 -7.24
CA THR A 132 20.37 -8.88 -6.18
C THR A 132 21.26 -7.76 -6.74
N GLU A 133 21.96 -8.00 -7.84
CA GLU A 133 22.86 -7.01 -8.44
C GLU A 133 22.06 -5.84 -9.05
N GLU A 134 21.02 -6.15 -9.82
CA GLU A 134 20.09 -5.14 -10.34
C GLU A 134 19.42 -4.36 -9.20
N TRP A 135 18.94 -5.07 -8.18
CA TRP A 135 18.25 -4.48 -7.04
C TRP A 135 19.13 -3.47 -6.29
N ASN A 136 20.39 -3.83 -6.05
CA ASN A 136 21.37 -2.98 -5.37
C ASN A 136 21.77 -1.74 -6.20
N ARG A 137 21.60 -1.81 -7.52
CA ARG A 137 21.81 -0.68 -8.44
C ARG A 137 20.57 0.19 -8.62
N GLY A 138 19.47 -0.11 -7.92
CA GLY A 138 18.20 0.62 -8.04
C GLY A 138 17.35 0.20 -9.24
N ASN A 139 17.66 -0.93 -9.87
CA ASN A 139 16.82 -1.53 -10.90
C ASN A 139 15.93 -2.63 -10.28
N TRP A 140 14.65 -2.33 -10.08
CA TRP A 140 13.68 -3.24 -9.45
C TRP A 140 12.80 -4.00 -10.45
N THR A 141 13.07 -3.89 -11.75
CA THR A 141 12.23 -4.46 -12.82
C THR A 141 12.07 -5.98 -12.73
N SER A 142 13.13 -6.69 -12.34
CA SER A 142 13.13 -8.14 -12.10
C SER A 142 12.25 -8.57 -10.92
N GLY A 143 11.85 -7.63 -10.07
CA GLY A 143 11.01 -7.87 -8.90
C GLY A 143 11.64 -8.81 -7.89
N CYS A 144 10.76 -9.50 -7.15
CA CYS A 144 11.12 -10.40 -6.07
C CYS A 144 10.58 -11.80 -6.33
N VAL A 145 11.20 -12.78 -5.70
CA VAL A 145 10.78 -14.19 -5.69
C VAL A 145 10.57 -14.65 -4.27
N ARG A 146 9.68 -15.64 -4.11
CA ARG A 146 9.36 -16.21 -2.81
C ARG A 146 10.54 -17.02 -2.30
N ARG A 147 10.94 -16.83 -1.04
CA ARG A 147 12.07 -17.57 -0.42
C ARG A 147 11.73 -19.03 -0.15
N THR A 148 10.54 -19.26 0.41
CA THR A 148 10.09 -20.60 0.83
C THR A 148 8.82 -20.97 0.07
N PRO A 149 8.76 -22.11 -0.65
CA PRO A 149 7.59 -22.53 -1.40
C PRO A 149 6.38 -22.79 -0.49
N LEU A 150 5.19 -22.56 -1.03
CA LEU A 150 3.93 -22.81 -0.34
C LEU A 150 3.71 -24.31 -0.08
N GLN A 151 2.83 -24.66 0.84
CA GLN A 151 2.51 -26.06 1.15
C GLN A 151 2.03 -26.82 -0.09
N CYS A 152 1.09 -26.27 -0.87
CA CYS A 152 0.61 -26.92 -2.09
C CYS A 152 1.74 -27.18 -3.10
N GLU A 153 2.71 -26.27 -3.20
CA GLU A 153 3.88 -26.42 -4.07
C GLU A 153 4.85 -27.49 -3.57
N ARG A 154 4.95 -27.69 -2.25
CA ARG A 154 5.78 -28.74 -1.61
C ARG A 154 5.15 -30.13 -1.74
N VAL A 155 3.85 -30.24 -1.53
CA VAL A 155 3.10 -31.52 -1.67
C VAL A 155 3.19 -32.02 -3.11
N ASN A 156 3.01 -31.14 -4.09
CA ASN A 156 3.16 -31.49 -5.51
C ASN A 156 4.58 -31.94 -5.89
N LYS A 157 5.59 -31.67 -5.05
CA LYS A 157 6.98 -32.11 -5.23
C LYS A 157 7.34 -33.35 -4.38
N GLY A 158 6.36 -34.01 -3.77
CA GLY A 158 6.55 -35.24 -3.00
C GLY A 158 7.22 -35.05 -1.63
N VAL A 159 7.21 -33.83 -1.09
CA VAL A 159 7.70 -33.51 0.26
C VAL A 159 6.55 -33.70 1.26
N GLU A 160 6.85 -34.29 2.44
CA GLU A 160 5.88 -34.52 3.51
C GLU A 160 5.01 -33.28 3.84
N GLU A 161 3.79 -33.57 4.28
CA GLU A 161 2.76 -32.59 4.64
C GLU A 161 3.24 -31.74 5.83
N GLY A 162 3.93 -30.64 5.52
CA GLY A 162 4.33 -29.64 6.51
C GLY A 162 3.14 -28.84 7.01
N LYS A 163 3.39 -27.99 8.02
CA LYS A 163 2.38 -27.05 8.54
C LYS A 163 1.77 -26.18 7.44
N ASN A 164 0.47 -25.92 7.58
CA ASN A 164 -0.30 -25.10 6.66
C ASN A 164 0.28 -23.71 6.48
N ASP A 165 0.19 -23.19 5.26
CA ASP A 165 0.53 -21.80 4.95
C ASP A 165 -0.26 -20.82 5.83
N GLY A 166 0.25 -19.60 5.95
CA GLY A 166 -0.49 -18.51 6.57
C GLY A 166 -0.33 -17.21 5.80
N PHE A 167 -0.70 -16.10 6.43
CA PHE A 167 -0.68 -14.79 5.80
C PHE A 167 0.09 -13.77 6.61
N LEU A 168 0.87 -12.96 5.91
CA LEU A 168 1.46 -11.74 6.46
C LEU A 168 0.55 -10.56 6.12
N LYS A 169 0.20 -9.79 7.14
CA LYS A 169 -0.62 -8.59 7.02
C LYS A 169 0.26 -7.38 6.67
N LEU A 170 -0.08 -6.70 5.59
CA LEU A 170 0.46 -5.41 5.19
C LEU A 170 -0.64 -4.36 5.33
N ASN A 171 -0.40 -3.34 6.14
CA ASN A 171 -1.40 -2.31 6.42
C ASN A 171 -1.36 -1.19 5.39
N MET A 172 -2.52 -0.57 5.13
CA MET A 172 -2.63 0.67 4.36
C MET A 172 -2.04 0.55 2.95
N MET A 173 -2.48 -0.46 2.21
CA MET A 173 -1.91 -0.79 0.91
C MET A 173 -2.82 -0.31 -0.22
N LYS A 174 -2.19 0.25 -1.27
CA LYS A 174 -2.68 0.16 -2.63
C LYS A 174 -2.58 -1.31 -3.04
N VAL A 175 -3.72 -1.99 -3.11
CA VAL A 175 -3.79 -3.43 -3.45
C VAL A 175 -3.23 -3.70 -4.85
N PRO A 176 -2.71 -4.91 -5.15
CA PRO A 176 -2.15 -5.23 -6.46
C PRO A 176 -3.14 -5.08 -7.61
N ASP A 177 -2.62 -5.10 -8.84
CA ASP A 177 -3.47 -5.13 -10.04
C ASP A 177 -4.20 -6.48 -10.20
N ILE A 178 -5.29 -6.48 -10.97
CA ILE A 178 -6.04 -7.67 -11.40
C ILE A 178 -6.45 -8.59 -10.23
N ALA A 179 -7.46 -8.16 -9.48
CA ALA A 179 -8.07 -8.97 -8.42
C ALA A 179 -9.22 -9.84 -8.97
N VAL A 180 -9.43 -10.99 -8.33
CA VAL A 180 -10.65 -11.80 -8.44
C VAL A 180 -11.58 -11.42 -7.30
N TRP A 181 -12.80 -11.02 -7.63
CA TRP A 181 -13.80 -10.50 -6.70
C TRP A 181 -14.75 -11.60 -6.25
N SER A 182 -15.12 -11.59 -4.96
CA SER A 182 -16.22 -12.40 -4.44
C SER A 182 -17.00 -11.64 -3.38
N SER A 183 -18.27 -11.99 -3.20
CA SER A 183 -19.15 -11.43 -2.16
C SER A 183 -18.94 -12.08 -0.79
N ALA A 184 -17.80 -12.75 -0.57
CA ALA A 184 -17.51 -13.41 0.69
C ALA A 184 -17.29 -12.37 1.81
N PHE A 185 -17.77 -12.70 3.01
CA PHE A 185 -17.46 -11.93 4.22
C PHE A 185 -15.96 -12.03 4.57
N GLU A 186 -15.47 -11.09 5.37
CA GLU A 186 -14.04 -10.96 5.72
C GLU A 186 -13.40 -12.28 6.16
N ASN A 187 -14.02 -13.01 7.09
CA ASN A 187 -13.49 -14.27 7.61
C ASN A 187 -13.42 -15.36 6.53
N ASN A 188 -14.45 -15.44 5.68
CA ASN A 188 -14.52 -16.40 4.57
C ASN A 188 -13.49 -16.09 3.48
N CYS A 189 -13.10 -14.83 3.28
CA CYS A 189 -12.11 -14.43 2.28
C CYS A 189 -10.75 -15.12 2.54
N ARG A 190 -10.36 -15.21 3.81
CA ARG A 190 -9.15 -15.92 4.23
C ARG A 190 -9.24 -17.42 3.97
N GLU A 191 -10.36 -18.04 4.34
CA GLU A 191 -10.58 -19.49 4.20
C GLU A 191 -10.61 -19.89 2.73
N GLN A 192 -11.36 -19.17 1.90
CA GLN A 192 -11.40 -19.37 0.44
C GLN A 192 -10.00 -19.30 -0.19
N CYS A 193 -9.18 -18.34 0.24
CA CYS A 193 -7.82 -18.24 -0.26
C CYS A 193 -6.94 -19.41 0.22
N LEU A 194 -7.09 -19.91 1.45
CA LEU A 194 -6.32 -21.06 1.93
C LEU A 194 -6.66 -22.34 1.18
N GLU A 195 -7.95 -22.59 0.96
CA GLU A 195 -8.46 -23.77 0.25
C GLU A 195 -8.07 -23.77 -1.24
N ASN A 196 -7.92 -22.59 -1.84
CA ASN A 196 -7.45 -22.45 -3.21
C ASN A 196 -5.91 -22.39 -3.27
N CYS A 197 -5.27 -23.48 -3.68
CA CYS A 197 -3.80 -23.56 -3.83
C CYS A 197 -3.21 -22.53 -4.80
N SER A 198 -3.98 -21.98 -5.74
CA SER A 198 -3.52 -20.92 -6.62
C SER A 198 -3.60 -19.53 -5.99
N CYS A 199 -4.34 -19.35 -4.88
CA CYS A 199 -4.45 -18.06 -4.23
C CYS A 199 -3.18 -17.72 -3.46
N ILE A 200 -2.63 -16.54 -3.73
CA ILE A 200 -1.36 -16.07 -3.16
C ILE A 200 -1.50 -14.80 -2.31
N ALA A 201 -2.63 -14.10 -2.38
CA ALA A 201 -2.97 -13.00 -1.49
C ALA A 201 -4.48 -12.75 -1.46
N TYR A 202 -4.96 -12.10 -0.42
CA TYR A 202 -6.32 -11.56 -0.35
C TYR A 202 -6.36 -10.20 0.35
N ALA A 203 -7.45 -9.48 0.15
CA ALA A 203 -7.79 -8.25 0.85
C ALA A 203 -9.31 -8.19 1.00
N TYR A 204 -9.78 -7.41 1.96
CA TYR A 204 -11.21 -7.19 2.16
C TYR A 204 -11.46 -5.70 2.35
N ASP A 205 -12.46 -5.18 1.64
CA ASP A 205 -12.97 -3.84 1.81
C ASP A 205 -14.50 -3.91 1.92
N ILE A 206 -15.11 -3.15 2.84
CA ILE A 206 -16.55 -3.24 3.09
C ILE A 206 -17.41 -2.80 1.89
N GLY A 207 -16.90 -1.87 1.07
CA GLY A 207 -17.58 -1.34 -0.10
C GLY A 207 -17.29 -2.10 -1.39
N ILE A 208 -16.34 -3.06 -1.36
CA ILE A 208 -15.98 -3.88 -2.52
C ILE A 208 -16.24 -5.37 -2.30
N GLY A 209 -16.03 -5.87 -1.09
CA GLY A 209 -16.05 -7.29 -0.75
C GLY A 209 -14.65 -7.91 -0.72
N CYS A 210 -14.61 -9.23 -0.91
CA CYS A 210 -13.38 -10.01 -0.91
C CYS A 210 -12.65 -9.87 -2.24
N MET A 211 -11.36 -9.55 -2.16
CA MET A 211 -10.42 -9.54 -3.26
C MET A 211 -9.40 -10.66 -3.06
N SER A 212 -9.13 -11.43 -4.10
CA SER A 212 -8.08 -12.44 -4.08
C SER A 212 -7.21 -12.37 -5.32
N TRP A 213 -5.97 -12.83 -5.22
CA TRP A 213 -5.01 -12.84 -6.31
C TRP A 213 -4.45 -14.24 -6.50
N THR A 214 -4.38 -14.66 -7.77
CA THR A 214 -3.79 -15.94 -8.19
C THR A 214 -2.55 -15.76 -9.08
N ASN A 215 -2.33 -14.54 -9.58
CA ASN A 215 -1.19 -14.17 -10.42
C ASN A 215 -0.19 -13.33 -9.64
N LYS A 216 0.97 -13.07 -10.25
CA LYS A 216 2.02 -12.20 -9.68
C LYS A 216 1.42 -10.87 -9.19
N LEU A 217 1.78 -10.48 -7.97
CA LEU A 217 1.32 -9.22 -7.37
C LEU A 217 2.17 -8.08 -7.92
N ILE A 218 1.57 -7.15 -8.67
CA ILE A 218 2.25 -6.00 -9.28
C ILE A 218 1.54 -4.71 -8.84
N ASP A 219 2.25 -3.58 -8.91
CA ASP A 219 1.70 -2.23 -8.66
C ASP A 219 1.14 -2.06 -7.23
N THR A 220 1.91 -2.57 -6.26
CA THR A 220 1.61 -2.44 -4.83
C THR A 220 2.38 -1.28 -4.22
N GLN A 221 1.71 -0.49 -3.38
CA GLN A 221 2.29 0.65 -2.70
C GLN A 221 1.76 0.73 -1.26
N GLN A 222 2.62 1.09 -0.33
CA GLN A 222 2.23 1.38 1.04
C GLN A 222 1.94 2.88 1.18
N PHE A 223 0.74 3.21 1.62
CA PHE A 223 0.34 4.57 1.97
C PHE A 223 0.57 4.85 3.46
N SER A 224 0.51 6.13 3.83
CA SER A 224 0.70 6.54 5.23
C SER A 224 -0.57 6.55 6.06
N SER A 225 -1.75 6.61 5.43
CA SER A 225 -3.01 6.89 6.14
C SER A 225 -4.27 6.35 5.44
N SER A 226 -4.14 5.67 4.30
CA SER A 226 -5.26 5.23 3.47
C SER A 226 -4.94 3.89 2.80
N GLY A 227 -5.83 3.40 1.94
CA GLY A 227 -5.74 2.06 1.37
C GLY A 227 -6.34 1.01 2.28
N VAL A 228 -6.10 -0.26 1.97
CA VAL A 228 -6.70 -1.40 2.65
C VAL A 228 -5.64 -2.41 3.06
N ASP A 229 -5.97 -3.26 4.03
CA ASP A 229 -5.04 -4.27 4.50
C ASP A 229 -4.93 -5.40 3.46
N LEU A 230 -3.70 -5.71 3.06
CA LEU A 230 -3.37 -6.79 2.13
C LEU A 230 -2.73 -7.95 2.89
N TYR A 231 -3.21 -9.16 2.65
CA TYR A 231 -2.76 -10.38 3.31
C TYR A 231 -2.06 -11.26 2.29
N ILE A 232 -0.74 -11.40 2.41
CA ILE A 232 0.08 -12.17 1.46
C ILE A 232 0.29 -13.58 2.01
N ARG A 233 -0.08 -14.59 1.23
CA ARG A 233 0.13 -16.00 1.58
C ARG A 233 1.61 -16.30 1.60
N VAL A 234 2.11 -16.92 2.66
CA VAL A 234 3.49 -17.36 2.83
C VAL A 234 3.55 -18.73 3.52
N ALA A 235 4.67 -19.43 3.33
CA ALA A 235 4.93 -20.66 4.06
C ALA A 235 4.95 -20.41 5.58
N TYR A 236 4.51 -21.39 6.36
CA TYR A 236 4.44 -21.29 7.83
C TYR A 236 5.75 -20.81 8.48
N SER A 237 6.89 -21.25 7.97
CA SER A 237 8.23 -20.88 8.47
C SER A 237 8.55 -19.38 8.37
N GLU A 238 7.84 -18.63 7.54
CA GLU A 238 8.03 -17.18 7.38
C GLU A 238 7.24 -16.35 8.41
N LEU A 239 6.22 -16.93 9.05
CA LEU A 239 5.33 -16.21 9.98
C LEU A 239 6.02 -15.84 11.31
N GLY A 240 6.96 -16.66 11.78
CA GLY A 240 7.66 -16.46 13.06
C GLY A 240 8.73 -15.37 13.03
N LYS A 241 9.28 -15.05 11.86
CA LYS A 241 10.40 -14.09 11.71
C LYS A 241 10.02 -12.65 12.09
N VAL A 242 8.72 -12.30 12.05
CA VAL A 242 8.21 -10.96 12.46
C VAL A 242 8.41 -10.71 13.96
N GLY A 243 8.12 -11.72 14.77
CA GLY A 243 8.15 -11.61 16.23
C GLY A 243 9.57 -11.46 16.75
N ASP A 244 10.51 -12.19 16.15
CA ASP A 244 11.90 -12.23 16.62
C ASP A 244 12.62 -10.90 16.40
N VAL A 245 12.43 -10.24 15.25
CA VAL A 245 13.04 -8.91 15.01
C VAL A 245 12.46 -7.87 15.97
N LYS A 246 11.14 -7.85 16.20
CA LYS A 246 10.53 -6.92 17.16
C LYS A 246 11.02 -7.17 18.58
N LYS A 247 11.12 -8.43 19.00
CA LYS A 247 11.68 -8.82 20.31
C LYS A 247 13.12 -8.36 20.46
N ILE A 248 13.97 -8.56 19.44
CA ILE A 248 15.36 -8.12 19.45
C ILE A 248 15.44 -6.60 19.62
N ILE A 249 14.66 -5.83 18.85
CA ILE A 249 14.63 -4.36 18.96
C ILE A 249 14.19 -3.94 20.36
N THR A 250 13.09 -4.49 20.89
CA THR A 250 12.61 -4.16 22.24
C THR A 250 13.66 -4.47 23.31
N ILE A 251 14.32 -5.63 23.24
CA ILE A 251 15.39 -6.01 24.18
C ILE A 251 16.56 -5.02 24.10
N THR A 252 17.03 -4.69 22.89
CA THR A 252 18.16 -3.74 22.72
C THR A 252 17.85 -2.35 23.27
N VAL A 253 16.63 -1.83 23.04
CA VAL A 253 16.22 -0.51 23.55
C VAL A 253 16.16 -0.50 25.07
N ILE A 254 15.56 -1.52 25.69
CA ILE A 254 15.47 -1.64 27.16
C ILE A 254 16.87 -1.74 27.77
N THR A 255 17.75 -2.55 27.18
CA THR A 255 19.12 -2.72 27.69
C THR A 255 19.91 -1.41 27.60
N GLY A 256 19.77 -0.67 26.48
CA GLY A 256 20.43 0.61 26.28
C GLY A 256 19.96 1.70 27.25
N THR A 257 18.65 1.81 27.51
CA THR A 257 18.11 2.80 28.45
C THR A 257 18.55 2.53 29.89
N ILE A 258 18.55 1.26 30.31
CA ILE A 258 19.05 0.85 31.63
C ILE A 258 20.53 1.21 31.77
N PHE A 259 21.37 0.88 30.77
CA PHE A 259 22.80 1.17 30.82
C PHE A 259 23.08 2.67 30.94
N LEU A 260 22.41 3.51 30.13
CA LEU A 260 22.54 4.98 30.20
C LEU A 260 22.10 5.55 31.55
N SER A 261 21.05 5.01 32.14
CA SER A 261 20.56 5.42 33.47
C SER A 261 21.54 5.08 34.59
N ILE A 262 22.22 3.94 34.51
CA ILE A 262 23.24 3.53 35.48
C ILE A 262 24.48 4.41 35.32
N CYS A 263 24.94 4.64 34.09
CA CYS A 263 26.09 5.51 33.82
C CYS A 263 25.85 6.93 34.32
N SER A 264 24.68 7.51 34.06
CA SER A 264 24.35 8.86 34.55
C SER A 264 24.29 8.91 36.08
N TYR A 265 23.70 7.91 36.73
CA TYR A 265 23.69 7.79 38.19
C TYR A 265 25.11 7.72 38.79
N LEU A 266 25.99 6.89 38.21
CA LEU A 266 27.37 6.75 38.66
C LEU A 266 28.18 8.03 38.46
N LEU A 267 28.01 8.72 37.33
CA LEU A 267 28.62 10.03 37.07
C LEU A 267 28.14 11.08 38.07
N CYS A 268 26.84 11.14 38.35
CA CYS A 268 26.28 12.03 39.37
C CYS A 268 26.85 11.75 40.76
N ARG A 269 26.98 10.48 41.17
CA ARG A 269 27.61 10.13 42.46
C ARG A 269 29.09 10.50 42.50
N TRP A 270 29.82 10.29 41.41
CA TRP A 270 31.24 10.63 41.33
C TRP A 270 31.45 12.15 41.45
N MET A 271 30.65 12.95 40.73
CA MET A 271 30.68 14.41 40.85
C MET A 271 30.30 14.90 42.25
N ALA A 272 29.30 14.28 42.90
CA ALA A 272 28.93 14.62 44.27
C ALA A 272 30.06 14.32 45.28
N LYS A 273 30.79 13.20 45.09
CA LYS A 273 31.94 12.84 45.92
C LYS A 273 33.12 13.81 45.78
N GLN A 274 33.34 14.35 44.58
CA GLN A 274 34.40 15.35 44.38
C GLN A 274 34.09 16.70 45.06
N LYS A 275 32.81 17.11 45.11
CA LYS A 275 32.40 18.35 45.80
C LYS A 275 32.52 18.28 47.33
N GLY A 276 32.52 17.08 47.92
CA GLY A 276 32.71 16.88 49.37
C GLY A 276 34.17 16.81 49.83
N ASN A 277 35.14 16.82 48.91
CA ASN A 277 36.57 16.65 49.20
C ASN A 277 37.40 17.94 48.97
N ILE A 278 36.77 19.12 48.92
CA ILE A 278 37.49 20.40 48.92
C ILE A 278 37.84 20.72 50.39
N PRO A 279 39.12 20.63 50.81
CA PRO A 279 39.51 21.03 52.16
C PRO A 279 39.48 22.57 52.23
N THR A 280 38.68 23.12 53.14
CA THR A 280 38.81 24.51 53.61
C THR A 280 40.06 24.67 54.46
#